data_AF-A0A381N0I4-F1
#
_entry.id   AF-A0A381N0I4-F1
#
_cell.length_a   1.000
_cell.length_b   1.000
_cell.length_c   1.000
_cell.angle_alpha   90.00
_cell.angle_beta   90.00
_cell.angle_gamma   90.00
#
_symmetry.space_group_name_H-M   'P 1'
#
loop_
_entity.id
_entity.type
_entity.pdbx_description
1 polymer ?
#
loop_
_entity_poly.entity_id
_entity_poly.type
_entity_poly.pdbx_seq_one_letter_code
_entity_poly.pdbx_strand_id
1 'polypeptide(L)'
;MSNISPYTLVIADCLKSLDVADSDESNFDKKQAMELLINMLQGRMLEHIKQRVSNYYNIEPEALNEEFSVSLIEVFAEIFDLFRHKFEEMPWLVNKIASRIVEVETRNGSKAEKRINQLYLSIFCKYFEYKNIEKIISTLQTDPRIQHAIISAIPASALPQPKLSQVGLRN
;
A
#
# COMPACT_ATOMS: atom_id res chain seq x y z
N MET A 1 -3.02 19.95 -5.66
CA MET A 1 -3.94 19.69 -4.54
C MET A 1 -3.68 18.26 -4.11
N SER A 2 -3.31 18.00 -2.85
CA SER A 2 -3.13 16.62 -2.39
C SER A 2 -4.51 15.97 -2.27
N ASN A 3 -4.87 15.14 -3.25
CA ASN A 3 -6.02 14.26 -3.12
C ASN A 3 -5.68 13.25 -2.02
N ILE A 4 -6.29 13.45 -0.84
CA ILE A 4 -6.18 12.51 0.28
C ILE A 4 -6.76 11.18 -0.18
N SER A 5 -6.09 10.06 0.17
CA SER A 5 -6.58 8.72 -0.17
C SER A 5 -8.00 8.50 0.37
N PRO A 6 -8.92 7.92 -0.42
CA PRO A 6 -10.23 7.51 0.08
C PRO A 6 -10.13 6.61 1.31
N TYR A 7 -9.15 5.70 1.37
CA TYR A 7 -8.93 4.86 2.54
C TYR A 7 -8.62 5.70 3.78
N THR A 8 -7.80 6.74 3.65
CA THR A 8 -7.44 7.62 4.76
C THR A 8 -8.64 8.39 5.31
N LEU A 9 -9.60 8.76 4.45
CA LEU A 9 -10.85 9.37 4.89
C LEU A 9 -11.69 8.39 5.71
N VAL A 10 -11.86 7.16 5.22
CA VAL A 10 -12.62 6.12 5.94
C VAL A 10 -11.93 5.73 7.25
N ILE A 11 -10.58 5.67 7.28
CA ILE A 11 -9.81 5.46 8.51
C ILE A 11 -10.11 6.57 9.54
N ALA A 12 -10.14 7.83 9.10
CA ALA A 12 -10.45 8.95 9.99
C ALA A 12 -11.87 8.84 10.58
N ASP A 13 -12.84 8.41 9.79
CA ASP A 13 -14.21 8.23 10.27
C ASP A 13 -14.35 7.01 11.20
N CYS A 14 -13.67 5.90 10.91
CA CYS A 14 -13.61 4.75 11.82
C CYS A 14 -13.05 5.13 13.20
N LEU A 15 -11.99 5.93 13.23
CA LEU A 15 -11.39 6.41 14.48
C LEU A 15 -12.37 7.27 15.29
N LYS A 16 -13.11 8.18 14.64
CA LYS A 16 -14.13 8.99 15.33
C LYS A 16 -15.23 8.11 15.92
N SER A 17 -15.71 7.11 15.17
CA SER A 17 -16.74 6.19 15.65
C SER A 17 -16.25 5.39 16.86
N LEU A 18 -14.99 4.94 16.85
CA LEU A 18 -14.41 4.22 17.98
C LEU A 18 -14.24 5.09 19.23
N ASP A 19 -13.90 6.37 19.07
CA ASP A 19 -13.82 7.34 20.18
C ASP A 19 -15.20 7.64 20.79
N VAL A 20 -16.26 7.67 19.97
CA VAL A 20 -17.64 7.88 20.42
C VAL A 20 -18.21 6.62 21.09
N ALA A 21 -17.91 5.44 20.56
CA ALA A 21 -18.42 4.17 21.09
C ALA A 21 -17.91 3.85 22.52
N ASP A 22 -16.74 4.37 22.90
CA ASP A 22 -16.20 4.28 24.27
C ASP A 22 -17.03 5.08 25.30
N SER A 23 -17.99 5.90 24.85
CA SER A 23 -18.81 6.73 25.73
C SER A 23 -20.23 6.21 26.01
N ASP A 24 -20.84 5.34 25.18
CA ASP A 24 -22.20 4.81 25.43
C ASP A 24 -22.68 3.60 24.55
N GLU A 25 -21.83 2.93 23.74
CA GLU A 25 -22.30 1.91 22.76
C GLU A 25 -21.99 0.44 23.07
N SER A 26 -22.72 -0.46 22.38
CA SER A 26 -22.64 -1.91 22.52
C SER A 26 -21.29 -2.46 22.03
N ASN A 27 -20.77 -3.49 22.70
CA ASN A 27 -19.50 -4.15 22.35
C ASN A 27 -19.47 -4.71 20.90
N PHE A 28 -20.64 -4.88 20.27
CA PHE A 28 -20.77 -5.36 18.90
C PHE A 28 -20.35 -4.31 17.86
N ASP A 29 -20.75 -3.05 18.05
CA ASP A 29 -20.47 -1.94 17.13
C ASP A 29 -18.96 -1.62 17.11
N LYS A 30 -18.32 -1.69 18.28
CA LYS A 30 -16.87 -1.50 18.44
C LYS A 30 -16.06 -2.57 17.69
N LYS A 31 -16.51 -3.84 17.73
CA LYS A 31 -15.83 -4.93 17.02
C LYS A 31 -15.92 -4.73 15.51
N GLN A 32 -17.10 -4.38 14.99
CA GLN A 32 -17.28 -4.14 13.57
C GLN A 32 -16.47 -2.94 13.07
N ALA A 33 -16.44 -1.84 13.83
CA ALA A 33 -15.63 -0.67 13.52
C ALA A 33 -14.12 -0.99 13.51
N MET A 34 -13.66 -1.85 14.43
CA MET A 34 -12.27 -2.30 14.46
C MET A 34 -11.92 -3.19 13.24
N GLU A 35 -12.78 -4.13 12.88
CA GLU A 35 -12.59 -4.98 11.69
C GLU A 35 -12.54 -4.14 10.41
N LEU A 36 -13.42 -3.14 10.28
CA LEU A 36 -13.40 -2.19 9.18
C LEU A 36 -12.09 -1.38 9.17
N LEU A 37 -11.65 -0.87 10.31
CA LEU A 37 -10.40 -0.12 10.43
C LEU A 37 -9.20 -0.93 9.97
N ILE A 38 -9.11 -2.21 10.36
CA ILE A 38 -8.05 -3.13 9.91
C ILE A 38 -8.08 -3.28 8.39
N ASN A 39 -9.26 -3.53 7.81
CA ASN A 39 -9.40 -3.70 6.36
C ASN A 39 -9.00 -2.43 5.60
N MET A 40 -9.35 -1.24 6.11
CA MET A 40 -8.96 0.03 5.50
C MET A 40 -7.46 0.29 5.62
N LEU A 41 -6.83 -0.07 6.73
CA LEU A 41 -5.37 -0.02 6.89
C LEU A 41 -4.67 -0.92 5.87
N GLN A 42 -5.13 -2.16 5.72
CA GLN A 42 -4.58 -3.09 4.73
C GLN A 42 -4.71 -2.54 3.31
N GLY A 43 -5.91 -2.07 2.93
CA GLY A 43 -6.16 -1.45 1.62
C GLY A 43 -5.27 -0.23 1.37
N ARG A 44 -5.12 0.65 2.36
CA ARG A 44 -4.24 1.82 2.26
C ARG A 44 -2.77 1.44 2.08
N MET A 45 -2.29 0.41 2.79
CA MET A 45 -0.92 -0.08 2.63
C MET A 45 -0.67 -0.60 1.21
N LEU A 46 -1.60 -1.41 0.67
CA LEU A 46 -1.52 -1.89 -0.70
C LEU A 46 -1.52 -0.74 -1.71
N GLU A 47 -2.41 0.24 -1.53
CA GLU A 47 -2.46 1.43 -2.37
C GLU A 47 -1.13 2.20 -2.35
N HIS A 48 -0.52 2.36 -1.17
CA HIS A 48 0.78 2.99 -1.06
C HIS A 48 1.86 2.21 -1.81
N ILE A 49 1.88 0.88 -1.71
CA ILE A 49 2.83 0.04 -2.45
C ILE A 49 2.61 0.15 -3.96
N LYS A 50 1.36 0.11 -4.42
CA LYS A 50 1.01 0.32 -5.83
C LYS A 50 1.55 1.66 -6.33
N GLN A 51 1.32 2.75 -5.61
CA GLN A 51 1.88 4.07 -5.93
C GLN A 51 3.42 4.06 -5.97
N ARG A 52 4.08 3.34 -5.05
CA ARG A 52 5.54 3.24 -5.01
C ARG A 52 6.10 2.47 -6.21
N VAL A 53 5.46 1.37 -6.60
CA VAL A 53 5.79 0.61 -7.81
C VAL A 53 5.59 1.50 -9.03
N SER A 54 4.46 2.17 -9.12
CA SER A 54 4.14 3.10 -10.21
C SER A 54 5.20 4.19 -10.38
N ASN A 55 5.56 4.87 -9.28
CA ASN A 55 6.59 5.91 -9.30
C ASN A 55 7.98 5.36 -9.66
N TYR A 56 8.30 4.12 -9.23
CA TYR A 56 9.60 3.51 -9.53
C TYR A 56 9.75 3.18 -11.01
N TYR A 57 8.69 2.69 -11.66
CA TYR A 57 8.69 2.37 -13.09
C TYR A 57 8.22 3.54 -13.99
N ASN A 58 7.92 4.70 -13.41
CA ASN A 58 7.38 5.87 -14.11
C ASN A 58 6.13 5.55 -14.94
N ILE A 59 5.21 4.81 -14.32
CA ILE A 59 3.90 4.44 -14.89
C ILE A 59 2.80 5.12 -14.08
N GLU A 60 1.70 5.49 -14.73
CA GLU A 60 0.52 5.98 -14.02
C GLU A 60 -0.09 4.83 -13.17
N PRO A 61 -0.51 5.07 -11.92
CA PRO A 61 -1.14 4.05 -11.08
C PRO A 61 -2.33 3.35 -11.72
N GLU A 62 -3.08 4.05 -12.57
CA GLU A 62 -4.25 3.54 -13.29
C GLU A 62 -3.85 2.59 -14.44
N ALA A 63 -2.60 2.64 -14.91
CA ALA A 63 -2.08 1.71 -15.92
C ALA A 63 -1.81 0.31 -15.35
N LEU A 64 -1.61 0.19 -14.03
CA LEU A 64 -1.52 -1.09 -13.34
C LEU A 64 -2.92 -1.70 -13.20
N ASN A 65 -3.13 -2.77 -13.94
CA ASN A 65 -4.42 -3.45 -14.09
C ASN A 65 -4.92 -4.11 -12.79
N GLU A 66 -6.12 -4.69 -12.88
CA GLU A 66 -6.74 -5.43 -11.77
C GLU A 66 -5.90 -6.66 -11.38
N GLU A 67 -5.31 -7.36 -12.35
CA GLU A 67 -4.44 -8.53 -12.11
C GLU A 67 -3.23 -8.19 -11.23
N PHE A 68 -2.62 -7.01 -11.41
CA PHE A 68 -1.57 -6.52 -10.52
C PHE A 68 -2.10 -6.36 -9.09
N SER A 69 -3.29 -5.79 -8.94
CA SER A 69 -3.89 -5.53 -7.63
C SER A 69 -4.25 -6.83 -6.91
N VAL A 70 -4.81 -7.82 -7.64
CA VAL A 70 -5.10 -9.17 -7.13
C VAL A 70 -3.80 -9.89 -6.73
N SER A 71 -2.80 -9.88 -7.61
CA SER A 71 -1.51 -10.52 -7.32
C SER A 71 -0.84 -9.87 -6.10
N LEU A 72 -0.94 -8.54 -5.96
CA LEU A 72 -0.43 -7.83 -4.79
C LEU A 72 -1.16 -8.23 -3.50
N ILE A 73 -2.49 -8.41 -3.54
CA ILE A 73 -3.27 -8.91 -2.39
C ILE A 73 -2.78 -10.30 -1.99
N GLU A 74 -2.58 -11.20 -2.95
CA GLU A 74 -2.10 -12.57 -2.68
C GLU A 74 -0.70 -12.58 -2.04
N VAL A 75 0.22 -11.76 -2.54
CA VAL A 75 1.57 -11.61 -1.97
C VAL A 75 1.51 -11.13 -0.52
N PHE A 76 0.56 -10.26 -0.21
CA PHE A 76 0.39 -9.70 1.12
C PHE A 76 -0.53 -10.54 2.01
N ALA A 77 -1.20 -11.59 1.52
CA ALA A 77 -2.20 -12.33 2.29
C ALA A 77 -1.63 -12.90 3.60
N GLU A 78 -0.53 -13.66 3.52
CA GLU A 78 0.14 -14.25 4.70
C GLU A 78 0.61 -13.16 5.68
N ILE A 79 1.01 -12.01 5.14
CA ILE A 79 1.52 -10.88 5.90
C ILE A 79 0.39 -10.14 6.61
N PHE A 80 -0.77 -10.03 5.95
CA PHE A 80 -1.98 -9.46 6.49
C PHE A 80 -2.66 -10.37 7.50
N ASP A 81 -2.55 -11.69 7.36
CA ASP A 81 -2.98 -12.63 8.37
C ASP A 81 -2.13 -12.49 9.64
N LEU A 82 -0.80 -12.44 9.50
CA LEU A 82 0.10 -12.15 10.63
C LEU A 82 -0.22 -10.80 11.28
N PHE A 83 -0.50 -9.78 10.47
CA PHE A 83 -0.87 -8.45 10.94
C PHE A 83 -2.19 -8.46 11.71
N ARG A 84 -3.19 -9.19 11.22
CA ARG A 84 -4.50 -9.35 11.86
C ARG A 84 -4.34 -10.02 13.23
N HIS A 85 -3.54 -11.09 13.34
CA HIS A 85 -3.26 -11.72 14.63
C HIS A 85 -2.56 -10.76 15.61
N LYS A 86 -1.56 -10.01 15.14
CA LYS A 86 -0.85 -9.02 15.97
C LYS A 86 -1.78 -7.91 16.47
N PHE A 87 -2.80 -7.58 15.68
CA PHE A 87 -3.80 -6.58 16.00
C PHE A 87 -4.90 -7.10 16.92
N GLU A 88 -5.25 -8.38 16.82
CA GLU A 88 -6.09 -9.06 17.81
C GLU A 88 -5.40 -9.10 19.18
N GLU A 89 -4.09 -9.34 19.21
CA GLU A 89 -3.29 -9.31 20.45
C GLU A 89 -3.08 -7.89 21.01
N MET A 90 -2.95 -6.89 20.13
CA MET A 90 -2.71 -5.49 20.51
C MET A 90 -3.65 -4.51 19.78
N PRO A 91 -4.94 -4.44 20.15
CA PRO A 91 -5.92 -3.58 19.46
C PRO A 91 -5.56 -2.09 19.47
N TRP A 92 -4.89 -1.62 20.53
CA TRP A 92 -4.42 -0.24 20.65
C TRP A 92 -3.41 0.14 19.56
N LEU A 93 -2.69 -0.84 19.00
CA LEU A 93 -1.72 -0.61 17.94
C LEU A 93 -2.40 -0.22 16.62
N VAL A 94 -3.57 -0.80 16.34
CA VAL A 94 -4.38 -0.47 15.16
C VAL A 94 -4.71 1.02 15.16
N ASN A 95 -5.29 1.49 16.26
CA ASN A 95 -5.65 2.90 16.45
C ASN A 95 -4.41 3.79 16.32
N LYS A 96 -3.29 3.42 16.95
CA LYS A 96 -2.05 4.20 16.87
C LYS A 96 -1.52 4.35 15.44
N ILE A 97 -1.53 3.28 14.65
CA ILE A 97 -1.08 3.31 13.25
C ILE A 97 -2.05 4.14 12.41
N ALA A 98 -3.36 3.90 12.56
CA ALA A 98 -4.42 4.61 11.89
C ALA A 98 -4.37 6.13 12.14
N SER A 99 -4.33 6.56 13.41
CA SER A 99 -4.24 7.97 13.76
C SER A 99 -3.00 8.62 13.17
N ARG A 100 -1.88 7.89 13.13
CA ARG A 100 -0.64 8.40 12.56
C ARG A 100 -0.71 8.57 11.04
N ILE A 101 -1.35 7.65 10.33
CA ILE A 101 -1.61 7.77 8.88
C ILE A 101 -2.46 9.01 8.60
N VAL A 102 -3.58 9.15 9.31
CA VAL A 102 -4.49 10.30 9.16
C VAL A 102 -3.75 11.61 9.44
N GLU A 103 -2.99 11.70 10.54
CA GLU A 103 -2.22 12.90 10.89
C GLU A 103 -1.21 13.29 9.81
N VAL A 104 -0.49 12.32 9.24
CA VAL A 104 0.57 12.61 8.25
C VAL A 104 -0.01 12.94 6.88
N GLU A 105 -1.05 12.24 6.44
CA GLU A 105 -1.63 12.39 5.11
C GLU A 105 -2.56 13.60 4.98
N THR A 106 -3.20 14.03 6.07
CA THR A 106 -4.03 15.25 6.09
C THR A 106 -3.20 16.53 6.23
N ARG A 107 -1.92 16.43 6.61
CA ARG A 107 -1.02 17.58 6.73
C ARG A 107 -0.52 18.06 5.36
N ASN A 108 -1.12 19.15 4.88
CA ASN A 108 -0.68 19.85 3.68
C ASN A 108 0.76 20.40 3.83
N GLY A 109 1.56 20.31 2.76
CA GLY A 109 2.89 20.92 2.70
C GLY A 109 3.78 20.36 1.59
N SER A 110 4.81 21.12 1.21
CA SER A 110 5.74 20.81 0.12
C SER A 110 6.56 19.52 0.30
N LYS A 111 6.58 18.93 1.49
CA LYS A 111 7.27 17.66 1.82
C LYS A 111 6.30 16.52 2.13
N ALA A 112 5.06 16.60 1.67
CA ALA A 112 4.03 15.59 1.95
C ALA A 112 4.47 14.18 1.54
N GLU A 113 4.89 13.98 0.30
CA GLU A 113 5.26 12.65 -0.22
C GLU A 113 6.43 12.01 0.55
N LYS A 114 7.52 12.76 0.81
CA LYS A 114 8.66 12.25 1.58
C LYS A 114 8.25 11.80 2.99
N ARG A 115 7.36 12.55 3.65
CA ARG A 115 6.87 12.21 5.00
C ARG A 115 5.97 10.97 4.96
N ILE A 116 5.11 10.87 3.95
CA ILE A 116 4.26 9.70 3.72
C ILE A 116 5.14 8.46 3.50
N ASN A 117 6.11 8.53 2.60
CA ASN A 117 7.03 7.41 2.34
C ASN A 117 7.81 6.97 3.59
N GLN A 118 8.28 7.92 4.40
CA GLN A 118 8.97 7.62 5.66
C GLN A 118 8.03 6.98 6.69
N LEU A 119 6.76 7.40 6.74
CA LEU A 119 5.77 6.82 7.63
C LEU A 119 5.54 5.34 7.28
N TYR A 120 5.22 5.04 6.02
CA TYR A 120 4.94 3.66 5.61
C TYR A 120 6.15 2.77 5.77
N LEU A 121 7.35 3.25 5.41
CA LEU A 121 8.59 2.50 5.69
C LEU A 121 8.73 2.21 7.19
N SER A 122 8.48 3.19 8.07
CA SER A 122 8.53 2.95 9.50
C SER A 122 7.46 1.97 9.97
N ILE A 123 6.26 1.96 9.38
CA ILE A 123 5.19 1.02 9.72
C ILE A 123 5.62 -0.39 9.34
N PHE A 124 6.07 -0.58 8.09
CA PHE A 124 6.58 -1.86 7.61
C PHE A 124 7.74 -2.35 8.50
N CYS A 125 8.79 -1.56 8.69
CA CYS A 125 9.95 -2.01 9.47
C CYS A 125 9.62 -2.33 10.95
N LYS A 126 8.74 -1.55 11.59
CA LYS A 126 8.45 -1.75 13.03
C LYS A 126 7.45 -2.87 13.28
N TYR A 127 6.48 -3.05 12.40
CA TYR A 127 5.34 -3.92 12.69
C TYR A 127 5.30 -5.18 11.83
N PHE A 128 5.87 -5.14 10.62
CA PHE A 128 5.85 -6.25 9.67
C PHE A 128 7.05 -7.18 9.77
N GLU A 129 8.04 -6.89 10.63
CA GLU A 129 9.31 -7.64 10.71
C GLU A 129 10.12 -7.59 9.41
N TYR A 130 11.43 -7.46 9.55
CA TYR A 130 12.31 -7.25 8.41
C TYR A 130 12.29 -8.41 7.39
N LYS A 131 12.18 -9.66 7.87
CA LYS A 131 12.11 -10.86 7.01
C LYS A 131 10.89 -10.86 6.07
N ASN A 132 9.75 -10.34 6.52
CA ASN A 132 8.56 -10.29 5.69
C ASN A 132 8.66 -9.18 4.64
N ILE A 133 9.38 -8.08 4.94
CA ILE A 133 9.68 -7.03 3.94
C ILE A 133 10.57 -7.58 2.83
N GLU A 134 11.61 -8.35 3.16
CA GLU A 134 12.45 -9.00 2.15
C GLU A 134 11.64 -9.98 1.30
N LYS A 135 10.76 -10.76 1.94
CA LYS A 135 9.82 -11.66 1.23
C LYS A 135 8.91 -10.89 0.28
N ILE A 136 8.32 -9.77 0.72
CA ILE A 136 7.51 -8.88 -0.14
C ILE A 136 8.33 -8.44 -1.35
N ILE A 137 9.51 -7.86 -1.13
CA ILE A 137 10.33 -7.30 -2.20
C ILE A 137 10.74 -8.40 -3.18
N SER A 138 11.18 -9.56 -2.68
CA SER A 138 11.53 -10.70 -3.52
C SER A 138 10.34 -11.13 -4.37
N THR A 139 9.17 -11.31 -3.76
CA THR A 139 7.98 -11.78 -4.49
C THR A 139 7.49 -10.74 -5.49
N LEU A 140 7.51 -9.45 -5.15
CA LEU A 140 7.21 -8.36 -6.10
C LEU A 140 8.10 -8.44 -7.34
N GLN A 141 9.37 -8.82 -7.18
CA GLN A 141 10.35 -8.91 -8.27
C GLN A 141 10.28 -10.22 -9.06
N THR A 142 9.83 -11.31 -8.45
CA THR A 142 9.83 -12.64 -9.07
C THR A 142 8.46 -13.14 -9.51
N ASP A 143 7.35 -12.60 -9.01
CA ASP A 143 6.00 -13.02 -9.40
C ASP A 143 5.75 -12.66 -10.89
N PRO A 144 5.52 -13.65 -11.77
CA PRO A 144 5.37 -13.40 -13.20
C PRO A 144 4.17 -12.53 -13.56
N ARG A 145 3.08 -12.58 -12.79
CA ARG A 145 1.87 -11.78 -13.06
C ARG A 145 2.12 -10.32 -12.71
N ILE A 146 2.77 -10.07 -11.58
CA ILE A 146 3.19 -8.73 -11.17
C ILE A 146 4.15 -8.14 -12.21
N GLN A 147 5.19 -8.90 -12.60
CA GLN A 147 6.16 -8.43 -13.59
C GLN A 147 5.52 -8.21 -14.97
N HIS A 148 4.63 -9.11 -15.41
CA HIS A 148 3.91 -8.95 -16.67
C HIS A 148 3.01 -7.71 -16.65
N ALA A 149 2.28 -7.46 -15.56
CA ALA A 149 1.44 -6.28 -15.42
C ALA A 149 2.26 -4.97 -15.42
N ILE A 150 3.43 -4.96 -14.76
CA ILE A 150 4.35 -3.82 -14.80
C ILE A 150 4.85 -3.59 -16.23
N ILE A 151 5.39 -4.62 -16.89
CA ILE A 151 5.93 -4.52 -18.26
C ILE A 151 4.84 -4.04 -19.23
N SER A 152 3.63 -4.57 -19.12
CA SER A 152 2.49 -4.17 -19.96
C SER A 152 2.06 -2.72 -19.74
N ALA A 153 2.29 -2.17 -18.55
CA ALA A 153 1.97 -0.79 -18.19
C ALA A 153 3.06 0.21 -18.57
N ILE A 154 4.29 -0.25 -18.85
CA ILE A 154 5.38 0.63 -19.28
C ILE A 154 5.08 1.15 -20.70
N PRO A 155 5.05 2.48 -20.91
CA PRO A 155 4.85 3.04 -22.24
C PRO A 155 5.90 2.50 -23.23
N ALA A 156 5.50 2.18 -24.46
CA ALA A 156 6.41 1.67 -25.49
C ALA A 156 7.60 2.62 -25.79
N SER A 157 7.47 3.90 -25.47
CA SER A 157 8.53 4.92 -25.57
C SER A 157 9.60 4.81 -24.48
N ALA A 158 9.34 4.10 -23.37
CA ALA A 158 10.25 3.88 -22.26
C ALA A 158 10.94 2.51 -22.30
N LEU A 159 10.50 1.59 -23.19
CA LEU A 159 11.21 0.35 -23.45
C LEU A 159 12.51 0.67 -24.22
N PRO A 160 13.68 0.15 -23.80
CA PRO A 160 14.89 0.29 -24.58
C PRO A 160 14.65 -0.35 -25.95
N GLN A 161 14.59 0.49 -27.00
CA GLN A 161 14.48 -0.02 -28.36
C GLN A 161 15.64 -0.98 -28.60
N PRO A 162 15.39 -2.18 -29.15
CA PRO A 162 16.46 -3.01 -29.65
C PRO A 162 17.24 -2.15 -30.65
N LYS A 163 18.51 -1.85 -30.33
CA LYS A 163 19.42 -1.32 -31.34
C LYS A 163 19.53 -2.43 -32.40
N LEU A 164 18.71 -2.34 -33.44
CA LEU A 164 18.93 -3.04 -34.68
C LEU A 164 20.29 -2.58 -35.17
N SER A 165 21.32 -3.35 -34.82
CA SER A 165 22.63 -3.26 -35.44
C SER A 165 22.39 -3.42 -36.94
N GLN A 166 22.34 -2.30 -37.66
CA GLN A 166 22.60 -2.29 -39.09
C GLN A 166 24.05 -2.72 -39.26
N VAL A 167 24.28 -4.03 -39.21
CA VAL A 167 25.43 -4.64 -39.85
C VAL A 167 25.18 -4.44 -41.33
N GLY A 168 25.85 -3.43 -41.88
CA GLY A 168 25.79 -3.12 -43.29
C GLY A 168 26.21 -4.34 -44.10
N LEU A 169 25.26 -4.88 -44.86
CA LEU A 169 25.57 -5.55 -46.11
C LEU A 169 25.95 -4.45 -47.10
N ARG A 170 27.26 -4.18 -47.19
CA ARG A 170 27.85 -3.49 -48.34
C ARG A 170 28.87 -4.43 -48.98
N ASN A 171 28.42 -4.93 -50.14
CA ASN A 171 29.12 -5.46 -51.31
C ASN A 171 29.84 -6.80 -51.16
#